data_AF-A0A2G2QWG2-F1
#
_entry.id   AF-A0A2G2QWG2-F1
#
_cell.length_a   1.000
_cell.length_b   1.000
_cell.length_c   1.000
_cell.angle_alpha   90.00
_cell.angle_beta   90.00
_cell.angle_gamma   90.00
#
_symmetry.space_group_name_H-M   'P 1'
#
loop_
_entity.id
_entity.type
_entity.pdbx_description
1 polymer ?
#
loop_
_entity_poly.entity_id
_entity_poly.type
_entity_poly.pdbx_seq_one_letter_code
_entity_poly.pdbx_strand_id
1 'polypeptide(L)'
;MNEASPDCCSSTVKTQPKKLPCPSHGGACGEVALTTLIQHIKTPWELEDKERRYFFCDDAACDVVYFAEDGWQAGQGDVRTLVGQKDTTDAATLCYCFGVTRGEVLADPTLKDYVIRQTKAKTCACSTQNPSGLCCLKNFPK
;
A
#
# COMPACT_ATOMS: atom_id res chain seq x y z
N MET A 1 57.46 -14.09 -13.97
CA MET A 1 57.07 -14.19 -12.55
C MET A 1 56.28 -12.91 -12.29
N ASN A 2 55.00 -12.86 -12.66
CA ASN A 2 53.83 -13.11 -11.78
C ASN A 2 53.93 -12.23 -10.51
N GLU A 3 52.97 -11.38 -10.16
CA GLU A 3 51.53 -11.66 -10.09
C GLU A 3 50.66 -10.42 -10.36
N ALA A 4 49.56 -10.66 -11.06
CA ALA A 4 48.41 -9.78 -11.15
C ALA A 4 47.68 -9.75 -9.80
N SER A 5 47.37 -8.55 -9.29
CA SER A 5 46.44 -8.39 -8.16
C SER A 5 45.01 -8.68 -8.62
N PRO A 6 44.20 -9.37 -7.78
CA PRO A 6 42.91 -9.88 -8.18
C PRO A 6 41.86 -8.77 -8.30
N ASP A 7 41.11 -8.87 -9.39
CA ASP A 7 39.90 -8.12 -9.72
C ASP A 7 38.98 -7.90 -8.51
N CYS A 8 38.77 -6.62 -8.18
CA CYS A 8 37.77 -6.17 -7.23
C CYS A 8 36.38 -6.33 -7.88
N CYS A 9 35.65 -7.36 -7.47
CA CYS A 9 34.31 -7.69 -7.94
C CYS A 9 33.35 -6.48 -7.89
N SER A 10 33.04 -5.93 -9.08
CA SER A 10 31.96 -4.97 -9.27
C SER A 10 30.61 -5.67 -9.12
N SER A 11 30.07 -5.67 -7.91
CA SER A 11 28.69 -6.09 -7.65
C SER A 11 27.75 -5.07 -8.28
N THR A 12 27.19 -5.39 -9.43
CA THR A 12 26.09 -4.62 -10.02
C THR A 12 24.88 -4.73 -9.08
N VAL A 13 24.61 -3.67 -8.32
CA VAL A 13 23.38 -3.57 -7.52
C VAL A 13 22.21 -3.56 -8.49
N LYS A 14 21.58 -4.73 -8.69
CA LYS A 14 20.35 -4.83 -9.47
C LYS A 14 19.25 -4.14 -8.69
N THR A 15 18.81 -2.97 -9.15
CA THR A 15 17.67 -2.25 -8.59
C THR A 15 16.42 -3.11 -8.72
N GLN A 16 15.85 -3.54 -7.60
CA GLN A 16 14.63 -4.35 -7.60
C GLN A 16 13.40 -3.54 -8.08
N PRO A 17 12.42 -4.18 -8.74
CA PRO A 17 11.26 -3.48 -9.30
C PRO A 17 10.26 -3.06 -8.22
N LYS A 18 9.89 -1.79 -8.15
CA LYS A 18 8.91 -1.27 -7.16
C LYS A 18 7.46 -1.75 -7.35
N LYS A 19 7.21 -2.58 -8.36
CA LYS A 19 5.89 -3.12 -8.68
C LYS A 19 6.00 -4.60 -9.03
N LEU A 20 4.98 -5.36 -8.66
CA LEU A 20 4.81 -6.75 -9.06
C LEU A 20 3.38 -7.01 -9.56
N PRO A 21 3.20 -7.99 -10.47
CA PRO A 21 1.87 -8.41 -10.89
C PRO A 21 1.13 -9.06 -9.72
N CYS A 22 -0.13 -8.70 -9.52
CA CYS A 22 -1.01 -9.38 -8.59
C CYS A 22 -1.13 -10.86 -8.97
N PRO A 23 -0.97 -11.80 -8.02
CA PRO A 23 -1.08 -13.23 -8.32
C PRO A 23 -2.47 -13.66 -8.83
N SER A 24 -3.53 -12.89 -8.51
CA SER A 24 -4.90 -13.22 -8.90
C SER A 24 -5.30 -12.74 -10.30
N HIS A 25 -4.79 -11.58 -10.76
CA HIS A 25 -5.26 -10.95 -12.01
C HIS A 25 -4.14 -10.37 -12.89
N GLY A 26 -2.87 -10.45 -12.47
CA GLY A 26 -1.71 -10.01 -13.25
C GLY A 26 -1.47 -8.49 -13.32
N GLY A 27 -2.34 -7.66 -12.75
CA GLY A 27 -2.18 -6.20 -12.77
C GLY A 27 -1.03 -5.71 -11.89
N ALA A 28 -0.37 -4.62 -12.27
CA ALA A 28 0.83 -4.13 -11.58
C ALA A 28 0.52 -3.40 -10.26
N CYS A 29 0.88 -4.02 -9.13
CA CYS A 29 0.67 -3.52 -7.78
C CYS A 29 1.93 -2.85 -7.22
N GLY A 30 1.74 -1.79 -6.44
CA GLY A 30 2.85 -1.05 -5.81
C GLY A 30 3.33 -1.71 -4.52
N GLU A 31 4.63 -1.61 -4.25
CA GLU A 31 5.23 -2.03 -2.98
C GLU A 31 4.69 -1.19 -1.80
N VAL A 32 4.46 -1.86 -0.67
CA VAL A 32 4.00 -1.28 0.59
C VAL A 32 4.99 -1.62 1.71
N ALA A 33 5.21 -0.68 2.62
CA ALA A 33 6.11 -0.91 3.74
C ALA A 33 5.53 -1.92 4.74
N LEU A 34 6.39 -2.73 5.34
CA LEU A 34 5.99 -3.64 6.43
C LEU A 34 5.29 -2.88 7.57
N THR A 35 5.78 -1.68 7.90
CA THR A 35 5.20 -0.80 8.93
C THR A 35 3.76 -0.39 8.63
N THR A 36 3.38 -0.25 7.36
CA THR A 36 1.98 -0.04 6.96
C THR A 36 1.20 -1.34 7.12
N LEU A 37 1.70 -2.43 6.54
CA LEU A 37 0.98 -3.70 6.46
C LEU A 37 0.62 -4.27 7.84
N ILE A 38 1.54 -4.23 8.81
CA ILE A 38 1.28 -4.73 10.18
C ILE A 38 0.23 -3.91 10.94
N GLN A 39 -0.08 -2.68 10.50
CA GLN A 39 -1.16 -1.88 11.06
C GLN A 39 -2.54 -2.32 10.54
N HIS A 40 -2.59 -3.07 9.44
CA HIS A 40 -3.84 -3.47 8.78
C HIS A 40 -4.14 -4.97 8.83
N ILE A 41 -3.13 -5.83 8.90
CA ILE A 41 -3.34 -7.29 9.00
C ILE A 41 -3.90 -7.69 10.37
N LYS A 42 -4.74 -8.74 10.42
CA LYS A 42 -5.31 -9.29 11.66
C LYS A 42 -4.31 -10.08 12.49
N THR A 43 -3.34 -10.72 11.86
CA THR A 43 -2.32 -11.58 12.49
C THR A 43 -0.89 -11.07 12.25
N PRO A 44 -0.54 -9.82 12.62
CA PRO A 44 0.77 -9.24 12.29
C PRO A 44 1.96 -10.02 12.88
N TRP A 45 1.76 -10.76 13.98
CA TRP A 45 2.77 -11.64 14.59
C TRP A 45 3.17 -12.84 13.70
N GLU A 46 2.35 -13.23 12.72
CA GLU A 46 2.71 -14.30 11.76
C GLU A 46 3.73 -13.85 10.70
N LEU A 47 4.00 -12.54 10.66
CA LEU A 47 4.94 -11.87 9.77
C LEU A 47 6.24 -11.48 10.46
N GLU A 48 6.34 -11.73 11.77
CA GLU A 48 7.56 -11.53 12.55
C GLU A 48 8.70 -12.36 11.94
N ASP A 49 9.92 -11.82 11.96
CA ASP A 49 11.15 -12.42 11.42
C ASP A 49 11.18 -12.72 9.91
N LYS A 50 10.21 -12.20 9.15
CA LYS A 50 10.15 -12.39 7.69
C LYS A 50 10.49 -11.11 6.95
N GLU A 51 11.76 -10.94 6.59
CA GLU A 51 12.18 -9.94 5.62
C GLU A 51 11.70 -10.33 4.21
N ARG A 52 10.57 -9.74 3.80
CA ARG A 52 10.04 -9.86 2.44
C ARG A 52 9.47 -8.52 1.99
N ARG A 53 9.36 -8.35 0.68
CA ARG A 53 8.72 -7.20 0.07
C ARG A 53 7.24 -7.48 -0.10
N TYR A 54 6.42 -6.52 0.31
CA TYR A 54 4.97 -6.63 0.29
C TYR A 54 4.39 -5.68 -0.74
N PHE A 55 3.26 -6.04 -1.33
CA PHE A 55 2.62 -5.27 -2.39
C PHE A 55 1.12 -5.15 -2.09
N PHE A 56 0.54 -4.01 -2.47
CA PHE A 56 -0.88 -3.71 -2.26
C PHE A 56 -1.65 -3.75 -3.59
N CYS A 57 -2.73 -4.52 -3.62
CA CYS A 57 -3.64 -4.58 -4.77
C CYS A 57 -4.82 -3.62 -4.56
N ASP A 58 -4.90 -2.59 -5.42
CA ASP A 58 -5.95 -1.57 -5.44
C ASP A 58 -7.12 -1.90 -6.38
N ASP A 59 -7.14 -3.10 -6.97
CA ASP A 59 -8.24 -3.55 -7.81
C ASP A 59 -9.47 -3.90 -6.95
N ALA A 60 -10.60 -3.27 -7.27
CA ALA A 60 -11.85 -3.44 -6.53
C ALA A 60 -12.54 -4.78 -6.75
N ALA A 61 -12.25 -5.46 -7.87
CA ALA A 61 -12.80 -6.78 -8.19
C ALA A 61 -11.90 -7.92 -7.65
N CYS A 62 -10.73 -7.62 -7.10
CA CYS A 62 -9.80 -8.61 -6.56
C CYS A 62 -9.92 -8.71 -5.03
N ASP A 63 -10.03 -9.92 -4.50
CA ASP A 63 -10.07 -10.13 -3.04
C ASP A 63 -8.71 -9.93 -2.35
N VAL A 64 -7.60 -10.18 -3.07
CA VAL A 64 -6.24 -9.99 -2.55
C VAL A 64 -6.04 -8.53 -2.16
N VAL A 65 -5.69 -8.25 -0.90
CA VAL A 65 -5.31 -6.92 -0.42
C VAL A 65 -3.80 -6.78 -0.46
N TYR A 66 -3.09 -7.72 0.17
CA TYR A 66 -1.64 -7.74 0.23
C TYR A 66 -1.09 -9.05 -0.31
N PHE A 67 0.11 -9.00 -0.89
CA PHE A 67 0.86 -10.19 -1.26
C PHE A 67 2.37 -9.95 -1.19
N ALA A 68 3.16 -11.01 -1.27
CA ALA A 68 4.62 -10.94 -1.28
C ALA A 68 5.23 -11.82 -2.38
N GLU A 69 6.53 -11.61 -2.62
CA GLU A 69 7.32 -12.32 -3.65
C GLU A 69 7.40 -13.83 -3.45
N ASP A 70 7.26 -14.30 -2.21
CA ASP A 70 7.32 -15.71 -1.84
C ASP A 70 5.97 -16.44 -1.96
N GLY A 71 4.97 -15.79 -2.53
CA GLY A 71 3.62 -16.34 -2.74
C GLY A 71 2.67 -16.15 -1.56
N TRP A 72 3.12 -15.54 -0.45
CA TRP A 72 2.22 -15.14 0.63
C TRP A 72 1.19 -14.13 0.15
N GLN A 73 -0.06 -14.29 0.62
CA GLN A 73 -1.20 -13.47 0.25
C GLN A 73 -2.11 -13.26 1.46
N ALA A 74 -2.78 -12.12 1.50
CA ALA A 74 -3.82 -11.80 2.46
C ALA A 74 -4.99 -11.14 1.72
N GLY A 75 -6.18 -11.72 1.86
CA GLY A 75 -7.43 -11.21 1.30
C GLY A 75 -8.12 -10.21 2.22
N GLN A 76 -9.32 -9.75 1.84
CA GLN A 76 -10.11 -8.85 2.67
C GLN A 76 -10.47 -9.46 4.04
N GLY A 77 -10.64 -10.79 4.08
CA GLY A 77 -10.89 -11.54 5.31
C GLY A 77 -9.72 -11.51 6.31
N ASP A 78 -8.50 -11.22 5.87
CA ASP A 78 -7.28 -11.26 6.69
C ASP A 78 -6.88 -9.86 7.20
N VAL A 79 -7.60 -8.82 6.75
CA VAL A 79 -7.31 -7.41 7.04
C VAL A 79 -8.39 -6.85 7.97
N ARG A 80 -7.99 -6.09 9.00
CA ARG A 80 -8.92 -5.46 9.96
C ARG A 80 -9.48 -4.11 9.49
N THR A 81 -8.79 -3.46 8.55
CA THR A 81 -9.20 -2.19 7.97
C THR A 81 -10.08 -2.42 6.76
N LEU A 82 -11.24 -1.76 6.71
CA LEU A 82 -12.07 -1.72 5.51
C LEU A 82 -11.31 -0.99 4.40
N VAL A 83 -10.95 -1.71 3.34
CA VAL A 83 -10.13 -1.15 2.26
C VAL A 83 -11.04 -0.42 1.27
N GLY A 84 -11.09 0.91 1.36
CA GLY A 84 -11.93 1.75 0.50
C GLY A 84 -11.67 1.60 -1.01
N GLN A 85 -10.46 1.22 -1.43
CA GLN A 85 -10.19 0.88 -2.84
C GLN A 85 -10.90 -0.40 -3.32
N LYS A 86 -11.34 -1.25 -2.39
CA LYS A 86 -12.12 -2.47 -2.64
C LYS A 86 -13.61 -2.29 -2.41
N ASP A 87 -14.02 -1.11 -1.95
CA ASP A 87 -15.42 -0.74 -1.76
C ASP A 87 -15.88 0.15 -2.93
N THR A 88 -16.87 -0.33 -3.67
CA THR A 88 -17.43 0.40 -4.82
C THR A 88 -18.59 1.32 -4.44
N THR A 89 -19.05 1.26 -3.18
CA THR A 89 -20.18 2.03 -2.66
C THR A 89 -19.76 3.43 -2.18
N ASP A 90 -20.73 4.22 -1.74
CA ASP A 90 -20.49 5.52 -1.11
C ASP A 90 -19.87 5.43 0.29
N ALA A 91 -19.89 4.24 0.91
CA ALA A 91 -19.22 3.99 2.19
C ALA A 91 -17.69 3.85 2.05
N ALA A 92 -17.17 3.78 0.82
CA ALA A 92 -15.75 3.64 0.55
C ALA A 92 -14.92 4.72 1.25
N THR A 93 -14.04 4.32 2.16
CA THR A 93 -13.14 5.24 2.86
C THR A 93 -12.10 5.80 1.88
N LEU A 94 -12.12 7.11 1.67
CA LEU A 94 -11.14 7.81 0.83
C LEU A 94 -9.93 8.28 1.65
N CYS A 95 -10.16 8.88 2.82
CA CYS A 95 -9.11 9.37 3.71
C CYS A 95 -9.16 8.68 5.08
N TYR A 96 -8.27 7.71 5.27
CA TYR A 96 -8.13 6.98 6.54
C TYR A 96 -7.64 7.83 7.71
N CYS A 97 -6.91 8.93 7.45
CA CYS A 97 -6.42 9.80 8.52
C CYS A 97 -7.55 10.60 9.19
N PHE A 98 -8.62 10.91 8.45
CA PHE A 98 -9.70 11.79 8.91
C PHE A 98 -11.08 11.16 8.76
N GLY A 99 -11.15 9.85 8.45
CA GLY A 99 -12.41 9.11 8.33
C GLY A 99 -13.32 9.54 7.18
N VAL A 100 -12.78 10.21 6.15
CA VAL A 100 -13.59 10.74 5.05
C VAL A 100 -13.96 9.64 4.06
N THR A 101 -15.24 9.52 3.76
CA THR A 101 -15.83 8.57 2.80
C THR A 101 -16.15 9.21 1.46
N ARG A 102 -16.43 8.38 0.44
CA ARG A 102 -16.84 8.84 -0.89
C ARG A 102 -18.15 9.61 -0.83
N GLY A 103 -19.16 9.07 -0.15
CA GLY A 103 -20.48 9.70 -0.03
C GLY A 103 -20.40 11.10 0.60
N GLU A 104 -19.59 11.27 1.64
CA GLU A 104 -19.36 12.58 2.26
C GLU A 104 -18.74 13.57 1.28
N VAL A 105 -17.73 13.16 0.50
CA VAL A 105 -17.10 14.05 -0.50
C VAL A 105 -18.07 14.40 -1.64
N LEU A 106 -18.94 13.46 -2.03
CA LEU A 106 -19.97 13.72 -3.05
C LEU A 106 -21.03 14.70 -2.54
N ALA A 107 -21.37 14.63 -1.25
CA ALA A 107 -22.32 15.53 -0.60
C ALA A 107 -21.72 16.91 -0.29
N ASP A 108 -20.44 16.96 0.11
CA ASP A 108 -19.69 18.17 0.43
C ASP A 108 -18.28 18.13 -0.20
N PRO A 109 -18.11 18.69 -1.42
CA PRO A 109 -16.81 18.75 -2.08
C PRO A 109 -15.73 19.51 -1.30
N THR A 110 -16.10 20.38 -0.34
CA THR A 110 -15.13 21.15 0.45
C THR A 110 -14.31 20.27 1.40
N LEU A 111 -14.75 19.03 1.66
CA LEU A 111 -13.98 18.04 2.41
C LEU A 111 -12.66 17.69 1.71
N LYS A 112 -12.60 17.69 0.38
CA LYS A 112 -11.34 17.52 -0.36
C LYS A 112 -10.36 18.64 -0.02
N ASP A 113 -10.83 19.88 0.05
CA ASP A 113 -9.99 21.03 0.41
C ASP A 113 -9.50 20.96 1.86
N TYR A 114 -10.36 20.49 2.79
CA TYR A 114 -9.94 20.20 4.16
C TYR A 114 -8.78 19.19 4.18
N VAL A 115 -8.91 18.05 3.51
CA VAL A 115 -7.86 17.01 3.46
C VAL A 115 -6.58 17.52 2.80
N ILE A 116 -6.69 18.35 1.76
CA ILE A 116 -5.52 19.01 1.14
C ILE A 116 -4.79 19.90 2.14
N ARG A 117 -5.51 20.74 2.90
CA ARG A 117 -4.91 21.62 3.92
C ARG A 117 -4.21 20.82 5.01
N GLN A 118 -4.84 19.77 5.51
CA GLN A 118 -4.25 18.89 6.53
C GLN A 118 -3.00 18.17 6.01
N THR A 119 -3.03 17.67 4.78
CA THR A 119 -1.87 17.04 4.13
C THR A 119 -0.70 18.02 4.01
N LYS A 120 -0.96 19.26 3.58
CA LYS A 120 0.06 20.34 3.51
C LYS A 120 0.63 20.70 4.89
N ALA A 121 -0.22 20.68 5.91
CA ALA A 121 0.18 20.90 7.31
C ALA A 121 0.92 19.70 7.92
N LYS A 122 1.10 18.59 7.19
CA LYS A 122 1.75 17.35 7.65
C LYS A 122 1.07 16.74 8.89
N THR A 123 -0.24 16.93 9.03
CA THR A 123 -1.03 16.36 10.14
C THR A 123 -1.58 14.96 9.83
N CYS A 124 -1.45 14.49 8.59
CA CYS A 124 -1.85 13.14 8.19
C CYS A 124 -0.76 12.10 8.45
N ALA A 125 -1.16 10.85 8.69
CA ALA A 125 -0.29 9.69 8.84
C ALA A 125 -0.53 8.64 7.74
N CYS A 126 -0.65 9.06 6.48
CA CYS A 126 -1.02 8.18 5.36
C CYS A 126 -0.12 6.95 5.22
N SER A 127 1.17 7.06 5.57
CA SER A 127 2.12 5.95 5.50
C SER A 127 1.79 4.78 6.44
N THR A 128 0.95 4.98 7.46
CA THR A 128 0.52 3.92 8.38
C THR A 128 -0.99 3.75 8.48
N GLN A 129 -1.76 4.80 8.18
CA GLN A 129 -3.22 4.78 8.24
C GLN A 129 -3.88 4.34 6.93
N ASN A 130 -3.25 4.62 5.77
CA ASN A 130 -3.80 4.17 4.49
C ASN A 130 -3.25 2.76 4.19
N PRO A 131 -4.10 1.75 3.90
CA PRO A 131 -3.66 0.40 3.55
C PRO A 131 -2.63 0.33 2.42
N SER A 132 -2.65 1.29 1.49
CA SER A 132 -1.66 1.38 0.41
C SER A 132 -0.32 1.98 0.82
N GLY A 133 -0.24 2.61 2.00
CA GLY A 133 0.91 3.42 2.45
C GLY A 133 1.08 4.73 1.69
N LEU A 134 0.16 5.08 0.79
CA LEU A 134 0.23 6.26 -0.08
C LEU A 134 -0.74 7.36 0.37
N CYS A 135 -0.50 8.58 -0.11
CA CYS A 135 -1.39 9.71 0.13
C CYS A 135 -2.81 9.43 -0.38
N CYS A 136 -3.80 9.61 0.51
CA CYS A 136 -5.22 9.39 0.21
C CYS A 136 -5.77 10.27 -0.92
N LEU A 137 -5.18 11.44 -1.17
CA LEU A 137 -5.65 12.38 -2.20
C LEU A 137 -5.68 11.77 -3.61
N LYS A 138 -4.89 10.73 -3.88
CA LYS A 138 -4.94 9.95 -5.14
C LYS A 138 -6.32 9.31 -5.37
N ASN A 139 -7.03 8.97 -4.29
CA ASN A 139 -8.29 8.23 -4.34
C ASN A 139 -9.51 9.15 -4.43
N PHE A 140 -9.35 10.47 -4.28
CA PHE A 140 -10.46 11.41 -4.36
C PHE A 140 -10.95 11.52 -5.81
N PRO A 141 -12.26 11.65 -6.05
CA PRO A 141 -12.80 11.99 -7.36
C PRO A 141 -12.13 13.25 -7.93
N LYS A 142 -11.99 13.31 -9.25
CA LYS A 142 -11.40 14.46 -9.93
C LYS A 142 -12.29 15.69 -9.78
#